data_AF-A0A3N5GY74-F1
#
_entry.id   AF-A0A3N5GY74-F1
#
_cell.length_a   1.000
_cell.length_b   1.000
_cell.length_c   1.000
_cell.angle_alpha   90.00
_cell.angle_beta   90.00
_cell.angle_gamma   90.00
#
_symmetry.space_group_name_H-M   'P 1'
#
loop_
_entity.id
_entity.type
_entity.pdbx_description
1 polymer ?
#
loop_
_entity_poly.entity_id
_entity_poly.type
_entity_poly.pdbx_seq_one_letter_code
_entity_poly.pdbx_strand_id
1 'polypeptide(L)'
;MGEVVGQDRAVQALSFGIGIRRPGYNLFAIGPAGVGKETLLRQFLRDRAGQQKVPTDWCYVHDFADPDHPRSLELPAGMGVRL
;
A
#
# COMPACT_ATOMS: atom_id res chain seq x y z
N MET A 1 3.11 -18.27 12.50
CA MET A 1 4.24 -17.54 11.92
C MET A 1 5.18 -18.55 11.31
N GLY A 2 5.28 -18.62 9.99
CA GLY A 2 6.43 -19.28 9.38
C GLY A 2 7.60 -18.30 9.51
N GLU A 3 8.52 -18.56 10.42
CA GLU A 3 9.76 -17.78 10.51
C GLU A 3 10.44 -17.82 9.14
N VAL A 4 10.72 -16.64 8.58
CA VAL A 4 11.64 -16.56 7.44
C VAL A 4 13.04 -16.74 8.01
N VAL A 5 13.45 -18.00 8.12
CA VAL A 5 14.73 -18.40 8.72
C VAL A 5 15.88 -17.62 8.09
N GLY A 6 16.63 -16.90 8.93
CA GLY A 6 17.83 -16.16 8.51
C GLY A 6 17.58 -14.75 7.94
N GLN A 7 16.38 -14.17 8.10
CA GLN A 7 16.04 -12.83 7.58
C GLN A 7 15.62 -11.82 8.66
N ASP A 8 16.04 -12.00 9.91
CA ASP A 8 15.61 -11.18 11.05
C ASP A 8 15.82 -9.67 10.84
N ARG A 9 16.98 -9.29 10.29
CA ARG A 9 17.27 -7.89 9.96
C ARG A 9 16.31 -7.32 8.92
N ALA A 10 15.97 -8.10 7.90
CA ALA A 10 15.04 -7.67 6.86
C ALA A 10 13.63 -7.49 7.42
N VAL A 11 13.20 -8.40 8.30
CA VAL A 11 11.92 -8.32 9.01
C VAL A 11 11.84 -7.07 9.90
N GLN A 12 12.89 -6.76 10.66
CA GLN A 12 12.95 -5.55 11.48
C GLN A 12 12.90 -4.28 10.63
N ALA A 13 13.66 -4.22 9.53
CA ALA A 13 13.67 -3.08 8.61
C ALA A 13 12.30 -2.87 7.95
N LEU A 14 11.60 -3.95 7.58
CA LEU A 14 10.22 -3.91 7.06
C LEU A 14 9.26 -3.33 8.09
N SER A 15 9.28 -3.84 9.31
CA SER A 15 8.39 -3.37 10.38
C SER A 15 8.60 -1.88 10.68
N PHE A 16 9.86 -1.45 10.76
CA PHE A 16 10.21 -0.04 10.93
C PHE A 16 9.73 0.83 9.75
N GLY A 17 10.10 0.45 8.52
CA GLY A 17 9.78 1.22 7.31
C GLY A 17 8.28 1.37 7.07
N ILE A 18 7.51 0.28 7.19
CA ILE A 18 6.04 0.30 7.03
C ILE A 18 5.36 1.00 8.25
N GLY A 19 6.07 1.17 9.35
CA GLY A 19 5.65 1.99 10.49
C GLY A 19 5.60 3.50 10.19
N ILE A 20 6.40 3.98 9.24
CA ILE A 20 6.51 5.41 8.92
C ILE A 20 5.31 5.86 8.08
N ARG A 21 4.42 6.65 8.69
CA ARG A 21 3.27 7.28 7.99
C ARG A 21 3.60 8.73 7.60
N ARG A 22 4.57 8.92 6.71
CA ARG A 22 4.93 10.24 6.17
C ARG A 22 5.12 10.19 4.66
N PRO A 23 4.60 11.19 3.90
CA PRO A 23 4.90 11.33 2.49
C PRO A 23 6.41 11.41 2.22
N GLY A 24 6.84 10.88 1.07
CA GLY A 24 8.25 10.89 0.64
C GLY A 24 9.10 9.75 1.20
N TYR A 25 8.57 8.91 2.08
CA TYR A 25 9.26 7.72 2.59
C TYR A 25 8.83 6.48 1.82
N ASN A 26 9.75 5.92 1.04
CA ASN A 26 9.55 4.67 0.29
C ASN A 26 10.48 3.58 0.82
N LEU A 27 10.05 2.33 0.73
CA LEU A 27 10.87 1.16 1.07
C LEU A 27 11.37 0.49 -0.22
N PHE A 28 12.68 0.22 -0.27
CA PHE A 28 13.31 -0.56 -1.34
C PHE A 28 13.99 -1.79 -0.74
N ALA A 29 13.81 -2.96 -1.37
CA ALA A 29 14.38 -4.22 -0.91
C ALA A 29 15.30 -4.82 -1.98
N ILE A 30 16.51 -5.17 -1.58
CA ILE A 30 17.53 -5.78 -2.44
C ILE A 30 18.06 -7.06 -1.81
N GLY A 31 18.47 -8.00 -2.66
CA GLY A 31 19.08 -9.26 -2.25
C GLY A 31 19.14 -10.24 -3.41
N PRO A 32 19.80 -11.40 -3.25
CA PRO A 32 19.96 -12.38 -4.31
C PRO A 32 18.62 -12.84 -4.90
N ALA A 33 18.63 -13.33 -6.14
CA ALA A 33 17.45 -13.97 -6.73
C ALA A 33 17.05 -15.21 -5.91
N GLY A 34 15.75 -15.53 -5.86
CA GLY A 34 15.26 -16.73 -5.17
C GLY A 34 15.10 -16.63 -3.64
N VAL A 35 15.54 -15.54 -2.99
CA VAL A 35 15.43 -15.41 -1.51
C VAL A 35 14.04 -14.97 -1.02
N GLY A 36 13.00 -15.06 -1.85
CA GLY A 36 11.60 -14.81 -1.44
C GLY A 36 11.26 -13.37 -1.04
N LYS A 37 12.05 -12.37 -1.45
CA LYS A 37 11.87 -10.94 -1.08
C LYS A 37 10.43 -10.45 -1.30
N GLU A 38 9.89 -10.70 -2.49
CA GLU A 38 8.53 -10.29 -2.85
C GLU A 38 7.48 -10.98 -1.97
N THR A 39 7.61 -12.29 -1.76
CA THR A 39 6.70 -13.07 -0.92
C THR A 39 6.66 -12.52 0.50
N LEU A 40 7.83 -12.27 1.10
CA LEU A 40 7.96 -11.68 2.44
C LEU A 40 7.31 -10.29 2.51
N LEU A 41 7.63 -9.41 1.55
CA LEU A 41 7.05 -8.06 1.46
C LEU A 41 5.53 -8.09 1.36
N ARG A 42 4.98 -8.92 0.46
CA ARG A 42 3.53 -9.03 0.24
C ARG A 42 2.80 -9.58 1.46
N GLN A 43 3.38 -10.57 2.16
CA GLN A 43 2.81 -11.10 3.40
C GLN A 43 2.76 -10.01 4.47
N PHE A 44 3.86 -9.31 4.72
CA PHE A 44 3.92 -8.21 5.69
C PHE A 44 2.90 -7.09 5.40
N LEU A 45 2.83 -6.68 4.14
CA LEU A 45 1.89 -5.64 3.72
C LEU A 45 0.44 -6.10 3.84
N ARG A 46 0.13 -7.35 3.50
CA ARG A 46 -1.22 -7.92 3.61
C ARG A 46 -1.69 -7.98 5.07
N ASP A 47 -0.85 -8.52 5.96
CA ASP A 47 -1.17 -8.64 7.38
C ASP A 47 -1.41 -7.26 8.00
N ARG A 48 -0.58 -6.28 7.64
CA ARG A 48 -0.73 -4.91 8.13
C ARG A 48 -1.91 -4.17 7.50
N ALA A 49 -2.19 -4.35 6.22
CA ALA A 49 -3.32 -3.73 5.54
C ALA A 49 -4.65 -4.24 6.08
N GLY A 50 -4.76 -5.53 6.40
CA GLY A 50 -5.97 -6.12 6.98
C GLY A 50 -6.37 -5.55 8.35
N GLN A 51 -5.46 -4.86 9.03
CA GLN A 51 -5.70 -4.21 10.32
C GLN A 51 -6.00 -2.70 10.18
N GLN A 52 -6.05 -2.18 8.96
CA GLN A 52 -6.29 -0.75 8.71
C GLN A 52 -7.72 -0.50 8.24
N LYS A 53 -8.15 0.75 8.37
CA LYS A 53 -9.41 1.20 7.78
C LYS A 53 -9.36 0.97 6.27
N VAL A 54 -10.45 0.47 5.71
CA VAL A 54 -10.62 0.33 4.26
C VAL A 54 -10.40 1.71 3.62
N PRO A 55 -9.52 1.83 2.61
CA PRO A 55 -9.30 3.09 1.91
C PRO A 55 -10.59 3.65 1.30
N THR A 56 -10.65 4.97 1.16
CA THR A 56 -11.72 5.65 0.42
C THR A 56 -11.63 5.34 -1.07
N ASP A 57 -12.77 5.36 -1.74
CA ASP A 57 -12.83 5.25 -3.19
C ASP A 57 -12.52 6.62 -3.80
N TRP A 58 -11.78 6.63 -4.91
CA TRP A 58 -11.47 7.85 -5.66
C TRP A 58 -12.04 7.74 -7.06
N CYS A 59 -12.87 8.72 -7.43
CA CYS A 59 -13.50 8.79 -8.75
C CYS A 59 -13.10 10.09 -9.45
N TYR A 60 -12.86 10.02 -10.75
CA TYR A 60 -12.76 11.20 -11.59
C TYR A 60 -14.13 11.53 -12.17
N VAL A 61 -14.57 12.77 -12.01
CA VAL A 61 -15.82 13.29 -12.57
C VAL A 61 -15.50 14.37 -13.59
N HIS A 62 -16.32 14.43 -14.64
CA HIS A 62 -16.20 15.46 -15.65
C HIS A 62 -16.41 16.84 -15.04
N ASP A 63 -15.51 17.78 -15.34
CA ASP A 63 -15.69 19.17 -14.98
C ASP A 63 -16.35 19.93 -16.14
N PHE A 64 -17.59 20.37 -15.94
CA PHE A 64 -18.32 21.12 -16.97
C PHE A 64 -17.76 22.52 -17.23
N ALA A 65 -17.01 23.10 -16.28
CA ALA A 65 -16.38 24.41 -16.44
C ALA A 65 -15.03 24.30 -17.18
N ASP A 66 -14.34 23.18 -17.01
CA ASP A 66 -13.04 22.91 -17.61
C ASP A 66 -12.91 21.43 -18.03
N PRO A 67 -13.46 21.04 -19.20
CA PRO A 67 -13.56 19.65 -19.62
C PRO A 67 -12.23 18.88 -19.70
N ASP A 68 -11.11 19.59 -19.90
CA ASP A 68 -9.76 19.00 -19.97
C ASP A 68 -9.17 18.72 -18.58
N HIS A 69 -9.81 19.17 -17.51
CA HIS A 69 -9.36 19.04 -16.13
C HIS A 69 -10.42 18.33 -15.25
N PRO A 70 -10.54 16.98 -15.35
CA PRO A 70 -11.48 16.24 -14.52
C PRO A 70 -11.19 16.42 -13.03
N ARG A 71 -12.25 16.57 -12.23
CA ARG A 71 -12.14 16.71 -10.78
C ARG A 71 -12.06 15.35 -10.10
N SER A 72 -11.23 15.23 -9.06
CA SER A 72 -11.23 14.06 -8.18
C SER A 72 -12.27 14.21 -7.08
N LEU A 73 -12.96 13.11 -6.77
CA LEU A 73 -13.96 13.04 -5.70
C LEU A 73 -13.61 11.88 -4.78
N GLU A 74 -13.49 12.18 -3.48
CA GLU A 74 -13.28 11.19 -2.43
C GLU A 74 -14.63 10.65 -1.94
N LEU A 75 -14.81 9.33 -2.02
CA LEU A 75 -16.03 8.64 -1.64
C LEU A 75 -15.79 7.66 -0.49
N PRO A 76 -16.81 7.41 0.36
CA PRO A 76 -16.76 6.29 1.29
C PRO A 76 -16.47 4.97 0.54
N ALA A 77 -15.72 4.09 1.19
CA ALA A 77 -15.33 2.79 0.63
C ALA A 77 -16.54 2.01 0.09
N GLY A 78 -16.44 1.54 -1.16
CA GLY A 78 -17.47 0.78 -1.86
C GLY A 78 -18.57 1.61 -2.53
N MET A 79 -18.56 2.94 -2.44
CA MET A 79 -19.53 3.79 -3.15
C MET A 79 -19.15 4.08 -4.61
N GLY A 80 -17.87 3.98 -4.98
CA GLY A 80 -17.42 4.32 -6.34
C GLY A 80 -17.95 3.40 -7.44
N VAL A 81 -18.46 2.22 -7.09
CA VAL A 81 -19.10 1.27 -8.03
C VAL A 81 -20.62 1.36 -8.03
N ARG A 82 -21.20 2.22 -7.20
CA ARG A 82 -22.66 2.37 -7.03
C ARG A 82 -23.24 3.61 -7.70
N LEU A 83 -22.38 4.59 -7.98
CA LEU A 83 -22.70 5.89 -8.58
C LEU A 83 -22.28 5.88 -10.05
#